data_AF-A0A2P7BB54-F1
#
_entry.id   AF-A0A2P7BB54-F1
#
_cell.length_a   1.000
_cell.length_b   1.000
_cell.length_c   1.000
_cell.angle_alpha   90.00
_cell.angle_beta   90.00
_cell.angle_gamma   90.00
#
_symmetry.space_group_name_H-M   'P 1'
#
loop_
_entity.id
_entity.type
_entity.pdbx_description
1 polymer ?
#
loop_
_entity_poly.entity_id
_entity_poly.type
_entity_poly.pdbx_seq_one_letter_code
_entity_poly.pdbx_strand_id
1 'polypeptide(L)'
;MASSGIEAQGYFVRRAALITAVLVAIIAAAPAYAVDPLYEAKLLRLAEVLGSIHSLRNLCGEKTSQWRDRMDSLLLAENPDPARKARLIASFNRGYRTFNETYSTCTSQAIAAIDRYQSEGMRLSSEIVSGYGN
;
A
#
# COMPACT_ATOMS: atom_id res chain seq x y z
N MET A 1 -38.78 36.36 -46.21
CA MET A 1 -37.38 36.48 -45.76
C MET A 1 -37.28 36.30 -44.23
N ALA A 2 -37.93 35.29 -43.63
CA ALA A 2 -38.03 35.14 -42.15
C ALA A 2 -38.02 33.68 -41.65
N SER A 3 -37.41 32.74 -42.38
CA SER A 3 -37.38 31.31 -41.98
C SER A 3 -36.01 30.81 -41.52
N SER A 4 -34.93 31.58 -41.70
CA SER A 4 -33.55 31.10 -41.49
C SER A 4 -32.99 31.33 -40.08
N GLY A 5 -33.71 32.07 -39.22
CA GLY A 5 -33.23 32.47 -37.88
C GLY A 5 -33.54 31.49 -36.75
N ILE A 6 -34.55 30.63 -36.92
CA ILE A 6 -35.08 29.77 -35.84
C ILE A 6 -34.23 28.49 -35.70
N GLU A 7 -33.70 27.95 -36.80
CA GLU A 7 -32.87 26.73 -36.79
C GLU A 7 -31.52 26.97 -36.09
N ALA A 8 -30.83 28.08 -36.42
CA ALA A 8 -29.54 28.43 -35.83
C ALA A 8 -29.60 28.59 -34.30
N GLN A 9 -30.70 29.13 -33.78
CA GLN A 9 -30.91 29.35 -32.35
C GLN A 9 -31.08 28.03 -31.59
N GLY A 10 -31.75 27.04 -32.19
CA GLY A 10 -31.90 25.69 -31.62
C GLY A 10 -30.59 24.88 -31.58
N TYR A 11 -29.73 25.03 -32.60
CA TYR A 11 -28.41 24.37 -32.62
C TYR A 11 -27.44 24.92 -31.57
N PHE A 12 -27.45 26.23 -31.33
CA PHE A 12 -26.62 26.86 -30.30
C PHE A 12 -27.02 26.44 -28.88
N VAL A 13 -28.32 26.42 -28.57
CA VAL A 13 -28.83 26.04 -27.24
C VAL A 13 -28.57 24.56 -26.94
N ARG A 14 -28.73 23.67 -27.94
CA ARG A 14 -28.44 22.23 -27.80
C ARG A 14 -26.94 21.94 -27.60
N ARG A 15 -26.06 22.65 -28.32
CA ARG A 15 -24.59 22.52 -28.17
C ARG A 15 -24.13 23.04 -26.81
N ALA A 16 -24.65 24.18 -26.37
CA ALA A 16 -24.36 24.72 -25.05
C ALA A 16 -24.77 23.74 -23.95
N ALA A 17 -26.01 23.20 -24.01
CA ALA A 17 -26.51 22.23 -23.03
C ALA A 17 -25.72 20.91 -22.98
N LEU A 18 -25.23 20.41 -24.13
CA LEU A 18 -24.37 19.22 -24.18
C LEU A 18 -22.99 19.48 -23.57
N ILE A 19 -22.41 20.67 -23.78
CA ILE A 19 -21.11 21.03 -23.21
C ILE A 19 -21.20 21.18 -21.69
N THR A 20 -22.28 21.79 -21.16
CA THR A 20 -22.49 21.86 -19.70
C THR A 20 -22.74 20.50 -19.08
N ALA A 21 -23.50 19.62 -19.74
CA ALA A 21 -23.76 18.26 -19.22
C ALA A 21 -22.49 17.41 -19.13
N VAL A 22 -21.56 17.53 -20.09
CA VAL A 22 -20.26 16.83 -20.07
C VAL A 22 -19.36 17.36 -18.96
N LEU A 23 -19.32 18.69 -18.73
CA LEU A 23 -18.50 19.27 -17.66
C LEU A 23 -18.99 18.86 -16.26
N VAL A 24 -20.31 18.75 -16.04
CA VAL A 24 -20.88 18.30 -14.76
C VAL A 24 -20.60 16.81 -14.50
N ALA A 25 -20.58 15.97 -15.53
CA ALA A 25 -20.29 14.54 -15.40
C ALA A 25 -18.84 14.25 -14.96
N ILE A 26 -17.88 15.11 -15.33
CA ILE A 26 -16.46 14.94 -14.95
C ILE A 26 -16.22 15.24 -13.45
N ILE A 27 -17.01 16.14 -12.86
CA ILE A 27 -16.84 16.54 -11.44
C ILE A 27 -17.45 15.49 -10.48
N ALA A 28 -18.48 14.75 -10.92
CA ALA A 28 -19.18 13.78 -10.07
C ALA A 28 -18.47 12.41 -9.94
N ALA A 29 -17.42 12.16 -10.72
CA ALA A 29 -16.68 10.90 -10.71
C ALA A 29 -15.42 10.94 -9.82
N ALA A 30 -15.50 11.62 -8.66
CA ALA A 30 -14.42 11.58 -7.69
C ALA A 30 -14.28 10.14 -7.15
N PRO A 31 -13.07 9.53 -7.18
CA PRO A 31 -12.88 8.21 -6.60
C PRO A 31 -13.17 8.27 -5.10
N ALA A 32 -14.03 7.38 -4.62
CA ALA A 32 -14.23 7.20 -3.18
C ALA A 32 -12.95 6.56 -2.60
N TYR A 33 -12.18 7.34 -1.84
CA TYR A 33 -11.06 6.81 -1.07
C TYR A 33 -11.61 6.08 0.15
N ALA A 34 -11.35 4.78 0.26
CA ALA A 34 -11.55 4.07 1.50
C ALA A 34 -10.58 4.67 2.54
N VAL A 35 -11.09 5.06 3.71
CA VAL A 35 -10.24 5.45 4.83
C VAL A 35 -9.54 4.19 5.31
N ASP A 36 -8.22 4.15 5.15
CA ASP A 36 -7.41 3.04 5.64
C ASP A 36 -7.60 2.91 7.18
N PRO A 37 -7.75 1.70 7.73
CA PRO A 37 -7.88 1.50 9.17
C PRO A 37 -6.72 2.14 9.95
N LEU A 38 -6.95 2.54 11.21
CA LEU A 38 -5.92 3.13 12.08
C LEU A 38 -4.70 2.21 12.27
N TYR A 39 -4.86 0.90 12.05
CA TYR A 39 -3.78 -0.10 12.13
C TYR A 39 -3.05 -0.35 10.80
N GLU A 40 -3.50 0.21 9.67
CA GLU A 40 -2.92 -0.04 8.34
C GLU A 40 -1.45 0.38 8.27
N ALA A 41 -1.10 1.56 8.82
CA ALA A 41 0.27 2.02 8.87
C ALA A 41 1.18 1.04 9.64
N LYS A 42 0.66 0.41 10.70
CA LYS A 42 1.38 -0.60 11.48
C LYS A 42 1.54 -1.90 10.71
N LEU A 43 0.54 -2.32 9.93
CA LEU A 43 0.65 -3.49 9.05
C LEU A 43 1.70 -3.29 7.96
N LEU A 44 1.70 -2.12 7.31
CA LEU A 44 2.71 -1.77 6.32
C LEU A 44 4.12 -1.75 6.92
N ARG A 45 4.27 -1.23 8.15
CA ARG A 45 5.54 -1.27 8.86
C ARG A 45 5.93 -2.69 9.24
N LEU A 46 5.00 -3.51 9.73
CA LEU A 46 5.25 -4.91 10.08
C LEU A 46 5.73 -5.69 8.86
N ALA A 47 5.08 -5.53 7.70
CA ALA A 47 5.52 -6.15 6.45
C ALA A 47 6.95 -5.75 6.08
N GLU A 48 7.31 -4.47 6.21
CA GLU A 48 8.67 -3.98 5.98
C GLU A 48 9.70 -4.55 6.97
N VAL A 49 9.33 -4.67 8.25
CA VAL A 49 10.15 -5.33 9.27
C VAL A 49 10.41 -6.79 8.92
N LEU A 50 9.38 -7.54 8.49
CA LEU A 50 9.54 -8.94 8.07
C LEU A 50 10.52 -9.06 6.90
N GLY A 51 10.43 -8.17 5.90
CA GLY A 51 11.37 -8.15 4.77
C GLY A 51 12.81 -7.83 5.20
N SER A 52 12.96 -6.88 6.12
CA SER A 52 14.26 -6.50 6.70
C SER A 52 14.93 -7.66 7.41
N ILE A 53 14.19 -8.36 8.28
CA ILE A 53 14.72 -9.54 9.00
C ILE A 53 15.06 -10.65 8.00
N HIS A 54 14.21 -10.88 7.00
CA HIS A 54 14.47 -11.88 5.95
C HIS A 54 15.79 -11.63 5.23
N SER A 55 16.08 -10.38 4.83
CA SER A 55 17.36 -10.03 4.20
C SER A 55 18.54 -10.28 5.14
N LEU A 56 18.51 -9.70 6.34
CA LEU A 56 19.62 -9.76 7.30
C LEU A 56 19.94 -11.19 7.76
N ARG A 57 18.92 -12.02 8.03
CA ARG A 57 19.14 -13.42 8.46
C ARG A 57 19.76 -14.28 7.37
N ASN A 58 19.31 -14.12 6.13
CA ASN A 58 19.90 -14.82 4.99
C ASN A 58 21.36 -14.40 4.78
N LEU A 59 21.66 -13.11 4.92
CA LEU A 59 23.02 -12.58 4.86
C LEU A 59 23.91 -13.21 5.95
N CYS A 60 23.37 -13.43 7.13
CA CYS A 60 24.07 -14.05 8.27
C CYS A 60 24.06 -15.59 8.27
N GLY A 61 23.68 -16.23 7.16
CA GLY A 61 23.82 -17.67 6.95
C GLY A 61 22.60 -18.51 7.36
N GLU A 62 21.57 -17.89 7.95
CA GLU A 62 20.29 -18.55 8.22
C GLU A 62 19.42 -18.52 6.96
N LYS A 63 19.74 -19.38 5.99
CA LYS A 63 18.97 -19.51 4.74
C LYS A 63 17.61 -20.17 5.02
N THR A 64 16.64 -19.37 5.48
CA THR A 64 15.30 -19.84 5.86
C THR A 64 14.20 -19.07 5.12
N SER A 65 13.09 -19.75 4.81
CA SER A 65 11.87 -19.12 4.31
C SER A 65 11.01 -18.50 5.43
N GLN A 66 11.35 -18.74 6.69
CA GLN A 66 10.50 -18.45 7.85
C GLN A 66 9.88 -17.04 7.85
N TRP A 67 10.64 -16.02 7.42
CA TRP A 67 10.16 -14.64 7.39
C TRP A 67 9.27 -14.33 6.18
N ARG A 68 9.49 -15.01 5.05
CA ARG A 68 8.52 -15.01 3.93
C ARG A 68 7.24 -15.73 4.35
N ASP A 69 7.34 -16.86 5.02
CA ASP A 69 6.17 -17.64 5.46
C ASP A 69 5.31 -16.84 6.47
N ARG A 70 5.94 -16.02 7.31
CA ARG A 70 5.25 -15.05 8.18
C ARG A 70 4.55 -13.95 7.39
N MET A 71 5.17 -13.46 6.31
CA MET A 71 4.53 -12.48 5.41
C MET A 71 3.32 -13.11 4.72
N ASP A 72 3.42 -14.36 4.27
CA ASP A 72 2.29 -15.07 3.66
C ASP A 72 1.16 -15.29 4.68
N SER A 73 1.50 -15.61 5.93
CA SER A 73 0.52 -15.70 7.03
C SER A 73 -0.16 -14.37 7.31
N LEU A 74 0.56 -13.25 7.24
CA LEU A 74 0.00 -11.90 7.37
C LEU A 74 -1.01 -11.61 6.25
N LEU A 75 -0.64 -11.91 5.00
CA LEU A 75 -1.52 -11.72 3.85
C LEU A 75 -2.77 -12.61 3.92
N LEU A 76 -2.63 -13.83 4.42
CA LEU A 76 -3.75 -14.74 4.63
C LEU A 76 -4.71 -14.21 5.70
N ALA A 77 -4.18 -13.75 6.85
CA ALA A 77 -4.99 -13.26 7.95
C ALA A 77 -5.75 -11.96 7.61
N GLU A 78 -5.08 -11.04 6.92
CA GLU A 78 -5.68 -9.75 6.55
C GLU A 78 -6.65 -9.85 5.35
N ASN A 79 -6.56 -10.92 4.57
CA ASN A 79 -7.31 -11.15 3.32
C ASN A 79 -7.52 -9.85 2.50
N PRO A 80 -6.44 -9.13 2.14
CA PRO A 80 -6.54 -7.80 1.56
C PRO A 80 -7.02 -7.85 0.10
N ASP A 81 -7.69 -6.78 -0.33
CA ASP A 81 -7.94 -6.56 -1.76
C ASP A 81 -6.61 -6.48 -2.56
N PRO A 82 -6.65 -6.60 -3.90
CA PRO A 82 -5.43 -6.60 -4.71
C PRO A 82 -4.54 -5.37 -4.55
N ALA A 83 -5.11 -4.18 -4.36
CA ALA A 83 -4.34 -2.95 -4.20
C ALA A 83 -3.65 -2.92 -2.83
N ARG A 84 -4.37 -3.26 -1.76
CA ARG A 84 -3.82 -3.37 -0.39
C ARG A 84 -2.77 -4.47 -0.30
N LYS A 85 -2.99 -5.62 -0.94
CA LYS A 85 -2.00 -6.70 -1.07
C LYS A 85 -0.71 -6.21 -1.72
N ALA A 86 -0.81 -5.46 -2.82
CA ALA A 86 0.35 -4.91 -3.51
C ALA A 86 1.15 -3.94 -2.62
N ARG A 87 0.49 -3.10 -1.81
CA ARG A 87 1.16 -2.21 -0.86
C ARG A 87 1.92 -2.97 0.23
N LEU A 88 1.32 -4.01 0.80
CA LEU A 88 1.95 -4.87 1.81
C LEU A 88 3.19 -5.57 1.24
N ILE A 89 3.07 -6.17 0.06
CA ILE A 89 4.20 -6.80 -0.65
C ILE A 89 5.29 -5.78 -0.98
N ALA A 90 4.92 -4.58 -1.42
CA ALA A 90 5.88 -3.51 -1.70
C ALA A 90 6.64 -3.10 -0.42
N SER A 91 5.98 -3.02 0.74
CA SER A 91 6.61 -2.78 2.04
C SER A 91 7.63 -3.87 2.38
N PHE A 92 7.26 -5.14 2.28
CA PHE A 92 8.18 -6.26 2.48
C PHE A 92 9.41 -6.15 1.57
N ASN A 93 9.18 -5.91 0.29
CA ASN A 93 10.24 -5.81 -0.70
C ASN A 93 11.17 -4.60 -0.47
N ARG A 94 10.63 -3.47 0.05
CA ARG A 94 11.45 -2.33 0.47
C ARG A 94 12.41 -2.74 1.58
N GLY A 95 11.89 -3.30 2.68
CA GLY A 95 12.72 -3.75 3.80
C GLY A 95 13.78 -4.77 3.40
N TYR A 96 13.42 -5.71 2.52
CA TYR A 96 14.36 -6.69 1.99
C TYR A 96 15.51 -6.06 1.19
N ARG A 97 15.23 -5.04 0.36
CA ARG A 97 16.25 -4.39 -0.47
C ARG A 97 17.18 -3.48 0.34
N THR A 98 16.66 -2.76 1.34
CA THR A 98 17.43 -1.82 2.18
C THR A 98 18.74 -2.44 2.70
N PHE A 99 18.69 -3.69 3.14
CA PHE A 99 19.87 -4.37 3.71
C PHE A 99 20.73 -5.10 2.69
N ASN A 100 20.14 -5.60 1.60
CA ASN A 100 20.92 -6.17 0.49
C ASN A 100 21.81 -5.11 -0.18
N GLU A 101 21.37 -3.85 -0.22
CA GLU A 101 22.15 -2.74 -0.79
C GLU A 101 23.26 -2.25 0.17
N THR A 102 23.04 -2.38 1.48
CA THR A 102 23.93 -1.81 2.52
C THR A 102 24.98 -2.80 3.02
N TYR A 103 24.66 -4.10 3.09
CA TYR A 103 25.56 -5.12 3.63
C TYR A 103 25.83 -6.23 2.62
N SER A 104 27.12 -6.53 2.40
CA SER A 104 27.58 -7.66 1.58
C SER A 104 28.11 -8.84 2.39
N THR A 105 28.37 -8.64 3.68
CA THR A 105 28.78 -9.69 4.64
C THR A 105 28.06 -9.48 5.98
N CYS A 106 27.93 -10.55 6.77
CA CYS A 106 27.34 -10.44 8.10
C CYS A 106 28.31 -9.73 9.05
N THR A 107 27.89 -8.58 9.58
CA THR A 107 28.66 -7.80 10.56
C THR A 107 27.96 -7.76 11.92
N SER A 108 28.66 -7.31 12.96
CA SER A 108 28.04 -7.10 14.28
C SER A 108 26.89 -6.09 14.23
N GLN A 109 26.96 -5.09 13.34
CA GLN A 109 25.88 -4.12 13.13
C GLN A 109 24.65 -4.77 12.48
N ALA A 110 24.85 -5.70 11.54
CA ALA A 110 23.78 -6.46 10.92
C ALA A 110 23.07 -7.35 11.96
N ILE A 111 23.84 -8.04 12.82
CA ILE A 111 23.29 -8.84 13.93
C ILE A 111 22.49 -7.95 14.88
N ALA A 112 23.04 -6.82 15.31
CA ALA A 112 22.32 -5.89 16.18
C ALA A 112 21.05 -5.34 15.51
N ALA A 113 21.02 -5.18 14.18
CA ALA A 113 19.82 -4.80 13.46
C ALA A 113 18.75 -5.89 13.50
N ILE A 114 19.13 -7.16 13.34
CA ILE A 114 18.22 -8.32 13.46
C ILE A 114 17.46 -8.29 14.79
N ASP A 115 18.14 -8.01 15.91
CA ASP A 115 17.53 -7.97 17.24
C ASP A 115 16.57 -6.79 17.41
N ARG A 116 16.95 -5.61 16.90
CA ARG A 116 16.08 -4.43 16.92
C ARG A 116 14.79 -4.65 16.11
N TYR A 117 14.92 -5.20 14.90
CA TYR A 117 13.75 -5.46 14.05
C TYR A 117 12.84 -6.57 14.60
N GLN A 118 13.39 -7.59 15.27
CA GLN A 118 12.56 -8.56 15.98
C GLN A 118 11.75 -7.92 17.11
N SER A 119 12.41 -7.08 17.91
CA SER A 119 11.76 -6.34 19.00
C SER A 119 10.66 -5.43 18.47
N GLU A 120 10.92 -4.73 17.37
CA GLU A 120 9.93 -3.90 16.70
C GLU A 120 8.75 -4.73 16.16
N GLY A 121 9.03 -5.86 15.50
CA GLY A 121 7.99 -6.74 14.96
C GLY A 121 7.05 -7.29 16.04
N MET A 122 7.60 -7.68 17.21
CA MET A 122 6.80 -8.10 18.36
C MET A 122 5.90 -6.98 18.87
N ARG A 123 6.46 -5.77 19.04
CA ARG A 123 5.69 -4.59 19.48
C ARG A 123 4.57 -4.26 18.51
N LEU A 124 4.86 -4.18 17.21
CA LEU A 124 3.86 -3.90 16.17
C LEU A 124 2.75 -4.93 16.17
N SER A 125 3.08 -6.22 16.26
CA SER A 125 2.08 -7.29 16.30
C SER A 125 1.13 -7.14 17.49
N SER A 126 1.67 -6.84 18.67
CA SER A 126 0.87 -6.59 19.88
C SER A 126 -0.03 -5.36 19.75
N GLU A 127 0.50 -4.26 19.21
CA GLU A 127 -0.26 -3.02 18.99
C GLU A 127 -1.35 -3.15 17.94
N ILE A 128 -1.16 -3.99 16.92
CA ILE A 128 -2.18 -4.30 15.90
C ILE A 128 -3.33 -5.06 16.56
N VAL A 129 -3.04 -6.13 17.32
CA VAL A 129 -4.05 -6.90 18.06
C VAL A 129 -4.83 -6.01 19.04
N SER A 130 -4.14 -5.13 19.75
CA SER A 130 -4.77 -4.20 20.70
C SER A 130 -5.66 -3.17 19.99
N GLY A 131 -5.30 -2.79 18.76
CA GLY A 131 -6.09 -1.89 17.92
C GLY A 131 -7.39 -2.50 17.40
N TYR A 132 -7.47 -3.84 17.28
CA TYR A 132 -8.71 -4.54 16.90
C TYR A 132 -9.75 -4.60 18.04
N GLY A 133 -9.33 -4.37 19.29
CA GLY A 133 -10.20 -4.46 20.48
C GLY A 133 -10.87 -3.15 20.90
N ASN A 134 -10.68 -2.06 20.16
CA ASN A 134 -11.28 -0.74 20.43
C ASN A 134 -12.34 -0.38 19.40
#